data_AF-A0A1S9P8E6-F1
#
_entry.id   AF-A0A1S9P8E6-F1
#
_cell.length_a   1.000
_cell.length_b   1.000
_cell.length_c   1.000
_cell.angle_alpha   90.00
_cell.angle_beta   90.00
_cell.angle_gamma   90.00
#
_symmetry.space_group_name_H-M   'P 1'
#
loop_
_entity.id
_entity.type
_entity.pdbx_description
1 polymer ?
#
loop_
_entity_poly.entity_id
_entity_poly.type
_entity_poly.pdbx_seq_one_letter_code
_entity_poly.pdbx_strand_id
1 'polypeptide(L)'
;MGFKRFTYFYMCCVLSLAFLASSCQKDQGNTAVDKKKAAAAVDTALSASPGANFLATGGTLTLSLQDSTYTFDAAKDSVAFVNISVGDNQYFGITAINKAHTMSFAISSKGTAATEITKGVEGSQLLLRPDAMHIKQYSLTQFTEPGDAGVLDLQHYRRDSVLAKGTFFTFLAPDDKAASPFYRVEGSFNLKLAQPKKQ
;
A
#
# COMPACT_ATOMS: atom_id res chain seq x y z
N MET A 1 27.46 75.44 19.83
CA MET A 1 26.74 75.34 18.54
C MET A 1 27.44 74.29 17.69
N GLY A 2 26.76 73.22 17.25
CA GLY A 2 27.35 72.28 16.29
C GLY A 2 27.04 70.79 16.44
N PHE A 3 25.82 70.39 16.84
CA PHE A 3 25.47 68.95 16.96
C PHE A 3 24.08 68.57 16.42
N LYS A 4 23.49 69.36 15.51
CA LYS A 4 22.15 69.07 14.93
C LYS A 4 22.16 68.71 13.43
N ARG A 5 23.33 68.71 12.77
CA ARG A 5 23.44 68.42 11.32
C ARG A 5 23.83 66.98 10.99
N PHE A 6 24.26 66.18 11.97
CA PHE A 6 24.75 64.82 11.74
C PHE A 6 23.63 63.76 11.72
N THR A 7 22.52 64.02 12.43
CA THR A 7 21.42 63.05 12.58
C THR A 7 20.53 62.95 11.34
N TYR A 8 20.39 64.03 10.56
CA TYR A 8 19.61 64.04 9.32
C TYR A 8 20.30 63.30 8.16
N PHE A 9 21.63 63.20 8.18
CA PHE A 9 22.38 62.50 7.14
C PHE A 9 22.27 60.97 7.27
N TYR A 10 22.21 60.47 8.51
CA TYR A 10 22.09 59.03 8.77
C TYR A 10 20.69 58.47 8.46
N MET A 11 19.64 59.27 8.65
CA MET A 11 18.26 58.82 8.42
C MET A 11 17.92 58.71 6.91
N CYS A 12 18.58 59.48 6.04
CA CYS A 12 18.39 59.35 4.58
C CYS A 12 19.14 58.16 3.97
N CYS A 13 20.26 57.72 4.55
CA CYS A 13 21.04 56.59 4.02
C CYS A 13 20.40 55.21 4.32
N VAL A 14 19.58 55.09 5.36
CA VAL A 14 18.94 53.80 5.70
C VAL A 14 17.69 53.55 4.84
N LEU A 15 17.01 54.60 4.35
CA LEU A 15 15.80 54.44 3.55
C LEU A 15 16.05 54.05 2.08
N SER A 16 17.25 54.27 1.55
CA SER A 16 17.62 53.99 0.15
C SER A 16 18.14 52.57 -0.09
N LEU A 17 18.34 51.76 0.97
CA LEU A 17 18.77 50.36 0.86
C LEU A 17 17.63 49.34 0.74
N ALA A 18 16.36 49.78 0.86
CA ALA A 18 15.19 48.89 0.78
C ALA A 18 14.63 48.68 -0.64
N PHE A 19 15.22 49.28 -1.69
CA PHE A 19 14.61 49.33 -3.03
C PHE A 19 15.34 48.55 -4.15
N LEU A 20 16.34 47.72 -3.84
CA LEU A 20 17.14 46.99 -4.84
C LEU A 20 17.07 45.45 -4.80
N ALA A 21 16.00 44.88 -4.26
CA ALA A 21 15.77 43.42 -4.31
C ALA A 21 14.59 42.99 -5.21
N SER A 22 14.13 43.88 -6.10
CA SER A 22 13.22 43.54 -7.19
C SER A 22 13.99 43.53 -8.50
N SER A 23 13.85 42.45 -9.27
CA SER A 23 14.40 42.20 -10.62
C SER A 23 15.75 41.47 -10.72
N CYS A 24 15.71 40.15 -10.50
CA CYS A 24 16.55 39.21 -11.24
C CYS A 24 15.95 37.78 -11.21
N GLN A 25 14.71 37.62 -11.67
CA GLN A 25 14.21 36.30 -12.09
C GLN A 25 14.52 36.12 -13.57
N LYS A 26 15.75 35.69 -13.84
CA LYS A 26 16.20 35.19 -15.13
C LYS A 26 15.72 33.75 -15.30
N ASP A 27 15.18 33.46 -16.47
CA ASP A 27 14.78 32.16 -17.00
C ASP A 27 15.53 30.94 -16.41
N GLN A 28 14.88 30.17 -15.55
CA GLN A 28 15.24 28.77 -15.24
C GLN A 28 13.98 27.91 -14.97
N GLY A 29 12.91 28.16 -15.72
CA GLY A 29 11.59 27.57 -15.47
C GLY A 29 11.40 26.10 -15.84
N ASN A 30 12.37 25.40 -16.44
CA ASN A 30 12.12 24.04 -16.95
C ASN A 30 13.13 22.96 -16.56
N THR A 31 14.25 23.26 -15.90
CA THR A 31 15.23 22.22 -15.50
C THR A 31 15.14 21.81 -14.03
N ALA A 32 14.56 22.65 -13.16
CA ALA A 32 14.37 22.32 -11.75
C ALA A 32 13.19 21.36 -11.52
N VAL A 33 12.16 21.44 -12.35
CA VAL A 33 10.97 20.56 -12.27
C VAL A 33 11.31 19.16 -12.78
N ASP A 34 12.05 19.05 -13.89
CA ASP A 34 12.48 17.76 -14.44
C ASP A 34 13.53 17.08 -13.54
N LYS A 35 14.44 17.84 -12.91
CA LYS A 35 15.35 17.31 -11.88
C LYS A 35 14.61 16.86 -10.61
N LYS A 36 13.53 17.55 -10.21
CA LYS A 36 12.68 17.10 -9.09
C LYS A 36 11.84 15.88 -9.44
N LYS A 37 11.37 15.74 -10.69
CA LYS A 37 10.70 14.52 -11.18
C LYS A 37 11.66 13.32 -11.22
N ALA A 38 12.90 13.52 -11.68
CA ALA A 38 13.92 12.49 -11.72
C ALA A 38 14.43 12.11 -10.30
N ALA A 39 14.62 13.10 -9.42
CA ALA A 39 14.98 12.85 -8.01
C ALA A 39 13.85 12.15 -7.24
N ALA A 40 12.59 12.54 -7.45
CA ALA A 40 11.44 11.84 -6.88
C ALA A 40 11.31 10.40 -7.43
N ALA A 41 11.63 10.16 -8.70
CA ALA A 41 11.62 8.82 -9.29
C ALA A 41 12.74 7.89 -8.77
N VAL A 42 13.89 8.46 -8.37
CA VAL A 42 15.02 7.69 -7.82
C VAL A 42 14.87 7.43 -6.31
N ASP A 43 14.31 8.37 -5.54
CA ASP A 43 14.10 8.20 -4.09
C ASP A 43 12.93 7.27 -3.75
N THR A 44 11.96 7.14 -4.67
CA THR A 44 10.81 6.22 -4.52
C THR A 44 11.22 4.75 -4.63
N ALA A 45 12.40 4.43 -5.17
CA ALA A 45 12.80 3.05 -5.42
C ALA A 45 13.16 2.26 -4.15
N LEU A 46 13.47 2.90 -3.01
CA LEU A 46 13.85 2.15 -1.80
C LEU A 46 13.51 2.79 -0.45
N SER A 47 12.64 3.82 -0.39
CA SER A 47 12.25 4.46 0.88
C SER A 47 10.74 4.43 1.10
N ALA A 48 10.13 3.24 1.07
CA ALA A 48 8.74 3.11 1.45
C ALA A 48 8.56 3.28 2.96
N SER A 49 7.96 4.40 3.34
CA SER A 49 7.46 4.77 4.67
C SER A 49 6.72 3.60 5.36
N PRO A 50 6.72 3.52 6.69
CA PRO A 50 5.69 2.78 7.42
C PRO A 50 4.32 3.21 6.88
N GLY A 51 3.47 2.26 6.46
CA GLY A 51 2.17 2.56 5.84
C GLY A 51 2.10 2.45 4.30
N ALA A 52 3.09 1.83 3.64
CA ALA A 52 3.09 1.70 2.20
C ALA A 52 2.31 0.48 1.67
N ASN A 53 1.49 0.72 0.64
CA ASN A 53 0.86 -0.30 -0.19
C ASN A 53 1.77 -0.61 -1.39
N PHE A 54 2.02 -1.89 -1.65
CA PHE A 54 2.93 -2.31 -2.71
C PHE A 54 2.20 -3.15 -3.74
N LEU A 55 2.15 -2.68 -4.98
CA LEU A 55 1.73 -3.50 -6.11
C LEU A 55 2.84 -4.52 -6.42
N ALA A 56 2.49 -5.80 -6.41
CA ALA A 56 3.37 -6.86 -6.85
C ALA A 56 3.55 -6.78 -8.37
N THR A 57 4.77 -6.99 -8.85
CA THR A 57 5.08 -6.99 -10.30
C THR A 57 5.16 -8.38 -10.91
N GLY A 58 5.04 -9.40 -10.06
CA GLY A 58 5.09 -10.80 -10.45
C GLY A 58 4.93 -11.70 -9.25
N GLY A 59 4.86 -13.00 -9.51
CA GLY A 59 4.51 -13.99 -8.49
C GLY A 59 3.03 -14.34 -8.51
N THR A 60 2.60 -15.10 -7.52
CA THR A 60 1.24 -15.68 -7.50
C THR A 60 0.60 -15.54 -6.13
N LEU A 61 -0.72 -15.47 -6.14
CA LEU A 61 -1.60 -15.67 -5.00
C LEU A 61 -2.56 -16.79 -5.38
N THR A 62 -2.62 -17.85 -4.58
CA THR A 62 -3.55 -18.96 -4.75
C THR A 62 -4.50 -19.00 -3.56
N LEU A 63 -5.76 -19.34 -3.80
CA LEU A 63 -6.70 -19.67 -2.74
C LEU A 63 -7.63 -20.80 -3.18
N SER A 64 -7.90 -21.72 -2.27
CA SER A 64 -8.78 -22.86 -2.47
C SER A 64 -10.03 -22.68 -1.63
N LEU A 65 -11.19 -22.77 -2.27
CA LEU A 65 -12.51 -22.76 -1.65
C LEU A 65 -13.26 -24.00 -2.14
N GLN A 66 -13.58 -24.91 -1.22
CA GLN A 66 -14.14 -26.23 -1.56
C GLN A 66 -13.24 -26.95 -2.57
N ASP A 67 -13.81 -27.44 -3.68
CA ASP A 67 -13.09 -28.17 -4.73
C ASP A 67 -12.50 -27.24 -5.81
N SER A 68 -12.55 -25.91 -5.60
CA SER A 68 -12.08 -24.92 -6.56
C SER A 68 -10.83 -24.21 -6.07
N THR A 69 -9.81 -24.14 -6.93
CA THR A 69 -8.60 -23.34 -6.70
C THR A 69 -8.58 -22.14 -7.65
N TYR A 70 -8.45 -20.96 -7.08
CA TYR A 70 -8.32 -19.71 -7.81
C TYR A 70 -6.88 -19.22 -7.71
N THR A 71 -6.37 -18.68 -8.82
CA THR A 71 -5.00 -18.14 -8.90
C THR A 71 -5.05 -16.74 -9.48
N PHE A 72 -4.38 -15.81 -8.81
CA PHE A 72 -4.03 -14.51 -9.35
C PHE A 72 -2.56 -14.52 -9.75
N ASP A 73 -2.28 -14.13 -10.98
CA ASP A 73 -0.93 -13.96 -11.52
C ASP A 73 -0.58 -12.47 -11.44
N ALA A 74 0.31 -12.08 -10.53
CA ALA A 74 0.64 -10.67 -10.31
C ALA A 74 1.37 -10.01 -11.50
N ALA A 75 1.75 -10.76 -12.55
CA ALA A 75 2.21 -10.19 -13.81
C ALA A 75 1.05 -9.76 -14.74
N LYS A 76 -0.18 -10.23 -14.49
CA LYS A 76 -1.37 -10.01 -15.32
C LYS A 76 -2.51 -9.33 -14.56
N ASP A 77 -2.68 -9.71 -13.30
CA ASP A 77 -3.70 -9.27 -12.36
C ASP A 77 -3.14 -8.20 -11.44
N SER A 78 -4.02 -7.41 -10.84
CA SER A 78 -3.62 -6.41 -9.84
C SER A 78 -3.60 -7.07 -8.48
N VAL A 79 -2.40 -7.41 -7.99
CA VAL A 79 -2.18 -7.99 -6.66
C VAL A 79 -1.32 -7.03 -5.85
N ALA A 80 -1.76 -6.68 -4.64
CA ALA A 80 -1.04 -5.79 -3.75
C ALA A 80 -0.82 -6.45 -2.39
N PHE A 81 0.35 -6.19 -1.80
CA PHE A 81 0.54 -6.34 -0.36
C PHE A 81 0.32 -4.99 0.31
N VAL A 82 -0.63 -4.95 1.23
CA VAL A 82 -1.09 -3.75 1.93
C VAL A 82 -0.46 -3.76 3.32
N ASN A 83 0.08 -2.63 3.75
CA ASN A 83 0.54 -2.41 5.11
C ASN A 83 0.21 -0.97 5.47
N ILE A 84 -0.86 -0.77 6.24
CA ILE A 84 -1.49 0.53 6.48
C ILE A 84 -1.63 0.81 7.97
N SER A 85 -1.69 2.08 8.33
CA SER A 85 -2.05 2.55 9.66
C SER A 85 -3.40 3.27 9.60
N VAL A 86 -4.32 2.91 10.49
CA VAL A 86 -5.67 3.48 10.61
C VAL A 86 -5.90 3.88 12.06
N GLY A 87 -5.80 5.19 12.35
CA GLY A 87 -5.75 5.69 13.72
C GLY A 87 -4.54 5.11 14.45
N ASP A 88 -4.77 4.56 15.65
CA ASP A 88 -3.73 3.89 16.46
C ASP A 88 -3.51 2.42 16.06
N ASN A 89 -4.25 1.91 15.08
CA ASN A 89 -4.16 0.52 14.64
C ASN A 89 -3.30 0.38 13.38
N GLN A 90 -2.56 -0.71 13.29
CA GLN A 90 -1.86 -1.12 12.07
C GLN A 90 -2.50 -2.38 11.51
N TYR A 91 -2.52 -2.49 10.19
CA TYR A 91 -3.01 -3.65 9.48
C TYR A 91 -2.09 -3.98 8.32
N PHE A 92 -1.96 -5.27 8.03
CA PHE A 92 -1.34 -5.73 6.81
C PHE A 92 -2.16 -6.85 6.17
N GLY A 93 -1.95 -7.07 4.88
CA GLY A 93 -2.77 -8.00 4.15
C GLY A 93 -2.47 -8.05 2.66
N ILE A 94 -3.32 -8.75 1.94
CA ILE A 94 -3.23 -8.92 0.49
C ILE A 94 -4.57 -8.52 -0.10
N THR A 95 -4.52 -7.77 -1.20
CA THR A 95 -5.67 -7.53 -2.07
C THR A 95 -5.34 -7.97 -3.47
N ALA A 96 -6.33 -8.53 -4.18
CA ALA A 96 -6.17 -9.02 -5.53
C ALA A 96 -7.46 -8.81 -6.34
N ILE A 97 -7.31 -8.39 -7.60
CA ILE A 97 -8.39 -8.35 -8.58
C ILE A 97 -7.86 -8.84 -9.92
N ASN A 98 -8.59 -9.77 -10.54
CA ASN A 98 -8.19 -10.29 -11.84
C ASN A 98 -8.44 -9.24 -12.95
N LYS A 99 -7.69 -9.34 -14.05
CA LYS A 99 -7.81 -8.37 -15.17
C LYS A 99 -9.21 -8.26 -15.75
N ALA A 100 -10.01 -9.32 -15.69
CA ALA A 100 -11.39 -9.32 -16.19
C ALA A 100 -12.38 -8.66 -15.22
N HIS A 101 -11.95 -8.29 -14.00
CA HIS A 101 -12.81 -7.79 -12.93
C HIS A 101 -14.00 -8.71 -12.63
N THR A 102 -13.79 -10.02 -12.76
CA THR A 102 -14.77 -11.07 -12.43
C THR A 102 -14.45 -11.76 -11.11
N MET A 103 -13.29 -11.48 -10.52
CA MET A 103 -12.87 -12.05 -9.26
C MET A 103 -12.01 -11.06 -8.49
N SER A 104 -12.31 -10.88 -7.20
CA SER A 104 -11.46 -10.13 -6.28
C SER A 104 -11.38 -10.82 -4.93
N PHE A 105 -10.22 -10.70 -4.28
CA PHE A 105 -9.97 -11.27 -2.98
C PHE A 105 -9.25 -10.26 -2.09
N ALA A 106 -9.56 -10.28 -0.80
CA ALA A 106 -8.83 -9.55 0.21
C ALA A 106 -8.71 -10.39 1.49
N ILE A 107 -7.58 -10.26 2.18
CA ILE A 107 -7.36 -10.81 3.51
C ILE A 107 -6.44 -9.87 4.30
N SER A 108 -6.71 -9.69 5.58
CA SER A 108 -5.92 -8.82 6.45
C SER A 108 -5.78 -9.36 7.86
N SER A 109 -4.75 -8.88 8.54
CA SER A 109 -4.44 -9.11 9.94
C SER A 109 -4.06 -7.79 10.61
N LYS A 110 -4.32 -7.68 11.91
CA LYS A 110 -3.92 -6.54 12.73
C LYS A 110 -2.45 -6.67 13.16
N GLY A 111 -1.75 -5.55 13.18
CA GLY A 111 -0.36 -5.40 13.61
C GLY A 111 0.56 -4.93 12.48
N THR A 112 1.86 -4.99 12.75
CA THR A 112 2.92 -4.61 11.81
C THR A 112 3.36 -5.81 10.99
N ALA A 113 3.48 -5.64 9.66
CA ALA A 113 4.09 -6.66 8.81
C ALA A 113 5.60 -6.82 9.12
N ALA A 114 6.05 -8.05 9.31
CA ALA A 114 7.45 -8.41 9.50
C ALA A 114 7.71 -9.82 8.96
N THR A 115 8.97 -10.18 8.77
CA THR A 115 9.36 -11.54 8.38
C THR A 115 9.12 -12.50 9.54
N GLU A 116 8.67 -13.72 9.24
CA GLU A 116 8.43 -14.80 10.21
C GLU A 116 7.41 -14.42 11.30
N ILE A 117 6.29 -13.83 10.89
CA ILE A 117 5.16 -13.56 11.80
C ILE A 117 3.93 -14.36 11.41
N THR A 118 3.21 -14.82 12.43
CA THR A 118 1.87 -15.39 12.27
C THR A 118 0.89 -14.52 13.05
N LYS A 119 -0.19 -14.10 12.39
CA LYS A 119 -1.23 -13.26 13.00
C LYS A 119 -2.62 -13.81 12.68
N GLY A 120 -3.56 -13.58 13.59
CA GLY A 120 -4.98 -13.88 13.35
C GLY A 120 -5.52 -13.06 12.18
N VAL A 121 -6.41 -13.66 11.40
CA VAL A 121 -7.15 -12.95 10.35
C VAL A 121 -8.20 -12.06 11.01
N GLU A 122 -8.29 -10.81 10.56
CA GLU A 122 -9.20 -9.78 11.07
C GLU A 122 -10.21 -9.33 10.01
N GLY A 123 -9.95 -9.66 8.74
CA GLY A 123 -10.89 -9.42 7.66
C GLY A 123 -10.55 -10.29 6.47
N SER A 124 -11.57 -10.79 5.78
CA SER A 124 -11.40 -11.44 4.49
C SER A 124 -12.67 -11.37 3.66
N GLN A 125 -12.50 -11.28 2.34
CA GLN A 125 -13.59 -11.27 1.38
C GLN A 125 -13.14 -11.92 0.07
N LEU A 126 -14.01 -12.72 -0.52
CA LEU A 126 -13.92 -13.20 -1.90
C LEU A 126 -15.18 -12.79 -2.65
N LEU A 127 -15.01 -12.11 -3.77
CA LEU A 127 -16.11 -11.75 -4.67
C LEU A 127 -15.89 -12.46 -6.00
N LEU A 128 -16.88 -13.23 -6.43
CA LEU A 128 -16.94 -13.90 -7.72
C LEU A 128 -18.12 -13.34 -8.50
N ARG A 129 -17.82 -12.81 -9.69
CA ARG A 129 -18.79 -12.26 -10.63
C ARG A 129 -18.57 -12.91 -11.99
N PRO A 130 -19.02 -14.17 -12.18
CA PRO A 130 -18.92 -14.85 -13.48
C PRO A 130 -19.60 -14.06 -14.61
N ASP A 131 -20.66 -13.32 -14.30
CA ASP A 131 -21.35 -12.41 -15.22
C ASP A 131 -22.03 -11.25 -14.45
N ALA A 132 -22.67 -10.33 -15.19
CA ALA A 132 -23.28 -9.13 -14.61
C ALA A 132 -24.46 -9.40 -13.66
N MET A 133 -25.10 -10.56 -13.75
CA MET A 133 -26.32 -10.91 -13.01
C MET A 133 -26.04 -11.84 -11.84
N HIS A 134 -24.95 -12.61 -11.88
CA HIS A 134 -24.57 -13.56 -10.85
C HIS A 134 -23.36 -13.05 -10.07
N ILE A 135 -23.59 -12.66 -8.82
CA ILE A 135 -22.54 -12.28 -7.88
C ILE A 135 -22.59 -13.26 -6.71
N LYS A 136 -21.46 -13.90 -6.42
CA LYS A 136 -21.24 -14.67 -5.20
C LYS A 136 -20.22 -13.91 -4.36
N GLN A 137 -20.65 -13.46 -3.19
CA GLN A 137 -19.78 -12.84 -2.22
C GLN A 137 -19.59 -13.80 -1.07
N TYR A 138 -18.35 -13.93 -0.60
CA TYR A 138 -18.02 -14.63 0.62
C TYR A 138 -17.25 -13.66 1.51
N SER A 139 -17.58 -13.62 2.79
CA SER A 139 -16.90 -12.76 3.76
C SER A 139 -16.54 -13.55 5.01
N LEU A 140 -15.55 -13.05 5.75
CA LEU A 140 -15.26 -13.52 7.10
C LEU A 140 -16.55 -13.47 7.92
N THR A 141 -16.88 -14.58 8.56
CA THR A 141 -18.06 -14.66 9.41
C THR A 141 -17.87 -13.86 10.69
N GLN A 142 -18.94 -13.20 11.17
CA GLN A 142 -18.96 -12.56 12.49
C GLN A 142 -19.06 -13.57 13.64
N PHE A 143 -19.30 -14.86 13.32
CA PHE A 143 -19.53 -15.92 14.30
C PHE A 143 -18.26 -16.71 14.65
N THR A 144 -17.06 -16.23 14.29
CA THR A 144 -15.79 -16.79 14.76
C THR A 144 -15.38 -16.16 16.09
N GLU A 145 -14.92 -16.97 17.04
CA GLU A 145 -14.27 -16.44 18.25
C GLU A 145 -12.92 -15.78 17.90
N PRO A 146 -12.39 -14.87 18.75
CA PRO A 146 -11.06 -14.32 18.55
C PRO A 146 -10.00 -15.43 18.46
N GLY A 147 -9.32 -15.52 17.31
CA GLY A 147 -8.35 -16.58 17.01
C GLY A 147 -8.86 -17.69 16.09
N ASP A 148 -10.19 -17.82 15.94
CA ASP A 148 -10.82 -18.85 15.10
C ASP A 148 -11.08 -18.37 13.67
N ALA A 149 -10.96 -17.05 13.43
CA ALA A 149 -11.09 -16.43 12.11
C ALA A 149 -10.04 -16.94 11.08
N GLY A 150 -9.02 -17.64 11.58
CA GLY A 150 -7.91 -18.17 10.81
C GLY A 150 -6.62 -17.40 11.03
N VAL A 151 -5.58 -17.73 10.26
CA VAL A 151 -4.25 -17.14 10.40
C VAL A 151 -3.68 -16.72 9.06
N LEU A 152 -2.91 -15.63 9.09
CA LEU A 152 -2.02 -15.20 8.02
C LEU A 152 -0.59 -15.41 8.52
N ASP A 153 0.13 -16.32 7.87
CA ASP A 153 1.54 -16.60 8.12
C ASP A 153 2.41 -15.90 7.08
N LEU A 154 3.20 -14.93 7.52
CA LEU A 154 4.08 -14.12 6.68
C LEU A 154 5.53 -14.58 6.87
N GLN A 155 5.98 -15.44 5.97
CA GLN A 155 7.32 -16.03 5.99
C GLN A 155 8.40 -15.05 5.56
N HIS A 156 8.13 -14.22 4.56
CA HIS A 156 9.04 -13.18 4.11
C HIS A 156 8.30 -11.89 3.85
N TYR A 157 8.91 -10.78 4.21
CA TYR A 157 8.41 -9.44 3.91
C TYR A 157 9.56 -8.53 3.52
N ARG A 158 9.50 -7.97 2.31
CA ARG A 158 10.47 -7.03 1.73
C ARG A 158 11.93 -7.48 1.90
N ARG A 159 12.21 -8.72 1.55
CA ARG A 159 13.56 -9.30 1.56
C ARG A 159 13.97 -9.62 0.12
N ASP A 160 15.11 -9.10 -0.31
CA ASP A 160 15.66 -9.27 -1.66
C ASP A 160 14.66 -8.85 -2.76
N SER A 161 14.26 -9.79 -3.63
CA SER A 161 13.25 -9.58 -4.67
C SER A 161 11.83 -9.97 -4.25
N VAL A 162 11.65 -10.46 -3.02
CA VAL A 162 10.36 -10.87 -2.48
C VAL A 162 9.69 -9.69 -1.80
N LEU A 163 8.51 -9.31 -2.30
CA LEU A 163 7.64 -8.35 -1.64
C LEU A 163 7.04 -8.98 -0.39
N ALA A 164 6.37 -10.12 -0.56
CA ALA A 164 5.75 -10.86 0.52
C ALA A 164 5.61 -12.33 0.11
N LYS A 165 5.90 -13.25 1.02
CA LYS A 165 5.67 -14.69 0.83
C LYS A 165 5.10 -15.30 2.10
N GLY A 166 4.15 -16.21 1.95
CA GLY A 166 3.50 -16.84 3.08
C GLY A 166 2.30 -17.69 2.71
N THR A 167 1.53 -18.06 3.73
CA THR A 167 0.29 -18.83 3.62
C THR A 167 -0.79 -18.20 4.48
N PHE A 168 -2.02 -18.62 4.26
CA PHE A 168 -3.13 -18.27 5.13
C PHE A 168 -4.19 -19.37 5.13
N PHE A 169 -5.00 -19.38 6.17
CA PHE A 169 -6.35 -19.93 6.09
C PHE A 169 -7.34 -19.03 6.80
N THR A 170 -8.60 -19.09 6.39
CA THR A 170 -9.72 -18.38 7.02
C THR A 170 -11.02 -19.14 6.79
N PHE A 171 -12.11 -18.69 7.39
CA PHE A 171 -13.44 -19.24 7.19
C PHE A 171 -14.35 -18.18 6.58
N LEU A 172 -14.87 -18.45 5.37
CA LEU A 172 -15.78 -17.53 4.69
C LEU A 172 -17.20 -18.10 4.63
N ALA A 173 -18.19 -17.21 4.74
CA ALA A 173 -19.61 -17.51 4.57
C ALA A 173 -20.17 -16.73 3.37
N PRO A 174 -21.13 -17.29 2.61
CA PRO A 174 -21.74 -16.61 1.46
C PRO A 174 -22.71 -15.47 1.85
N ASP A 175 -23.16 -15.43 3.10
CA ASP A 175 -23.94 -14.34 3.68
C ASP A 175 -23.64 -14.21 5.19
N ASP A 176 -24.23 -13.22 5.84
CA ASP A 176 -24.05 -12.88 7.25
C ASP A 176 -25.04 -13.58 8.21
N LYS A 177 -25.78 -14.58 7.72
CA LYS A 177 -26.79 -15.29 8.53
C LYS A 177 -26.17 -16.37 9.39
N ALA A 178 -26.71 -16.53 10.59
CA ALA A 178 -26.23 -17.51 11.58
C ALA A 178 -26.28 -18.98 11.09
N ALA A 179 -27.17 -19.30 10.14
CA ALA A 179 -27.33 -20.66 9.61
C ALA A 179 -26.45 -20.95 8.39
N SER A 180 -25.65 -19.98 7.93
CA SER A 180 -24.88 -20.15 6.71
C SER A 180 -23.68 -21.06 6.91
N PRO A 181 -23.41 -21.96 5.95
CA PRO A 181 -22.25 -22.84 6.03
C PRO A 181 -20.96 -22.01 5.98
N PHE A 182 -20.01 -22.38 6.84
CA PHE A 182 -18.65 -21.84 6.79
C PHE A 182 -17.78 -22.71 5.91
N TYR A 183 -17.02 -22.07 5.04
CA TYR A 183 -16.06 -22.75 4.18
C TYR A 183 -14.65 -22.34 4.57
N ARG A 184 -13.83 -23.34 4.89
CA ARG A 184 -12.40 -23.12 5.06
C ARG A 184 -11.82 -22.72 3.70
N VAL A 185 -11.13 -21.59 3.68
CA VAL A 185 -10.37 -21.10 2.55
C VAL A 185 -8.90 -21.12 2.94
N GLU A 186 -8.08 -21.80 2.14
CA GLU A 186 -6.65 -21.87 2.34
C GLU A 186 -5.94 -21.24 1.15
N GLY A 187 -4.81 -20.60 1.38
CA GLY A 187 -4.08 -19.99 0.30
C GLY A 187 -2.60 -19.82 0.57
N SER A 188 -1.89 -19.49 -0.49
CA SER A 188 -0.46 -19.22 -0.47
C SER A 188 -0.15 -18.04 -1.37
N PHE A 189 0.89 -17.30 -1.04
CA PHE A 189 1.33 -16.18 -1.84
C PHE A 189 2.85 -16.13 -1.89
N ASN A 190 3.36 -15.76 -3.05
CA ASN A 190 4.76 -15.46 -3.28
C ASN A 190 4.83 -14.30 -4.28
N LEU A 191 4.85 -13.09 -3.74
CA LEU A 191 4.75 -11.83 -4.47
C LEU A 191 6.14 -11.20 -4.59
N LYS A 192 6.43 -10.63 -5.77
CA LYS A 192 7.75 -10.07 -6.09
C LYS A 192 7.69 -8.56 -6.27
N LEU A 193 8.75 -7.90 -5.79
CA LEU A 193 9.04 -6.51 -6.11
C LEU A 193 9.52 -6.39 -7.57
N ALA A 194 9.35 -5.20 -8.15
CA ALA A 194 9.99 -4.87 -9.41
C ALA A 194 11.50 -5.08 -9.24
N GLN A 195 12.13 -5.92 -10.08
CA GLN A 195 13.58 -6.01 -10.03
C GLN A 195 14.17 -4.65 -10.44
N PRO A 196 15.18 -4.13 -9.72
CA PRO A 196 15.91 -2.98 -10.20
C PRO A 196 16.52 -3.35 -11.55
N LYS A 197 16.18 -2.59 -12.60
CA LYS A 197 16.87 -2.74 -13.89
C LYS A 197 18.35 -2.49 -13.63
N LYS A 198 19.21 -3.48 -13.87
CA LYS A 198 20.66 -3.25 -13.94
C LYS A 198 20.88 -2.21 -15.03
N GLN A 199 21.35 -1.02 -14.63
CA GLN A 199 21.83 0.02 -15.54
C GLN A 199 23.14 -0.43 -16.18
#